data_AF-A0AAJ6QM06-F1
#
_entry.id   AF-A0AAJ6QM06-F1
#
_cell.length_a   1.000
_cell.length_b   1.000
_cell.length_c   1.000
_cell.angle_alpha   90.00
_cell.angle_beta   90.00
_cell.angle_gamma   90.00
#
_symmetry.space_group_name_H-M   'P 1'
#
loop_
_entity.id
_entity.type
_entity.pdbx_description
1 polymer ?
#
loop_
_entity_poly.entity_id
_entity_poly.type
_entity_poly.pdbx_seq_one_letter_code
_entity_poly.pdbx_strand_id
1 'polypeptide(L)'
;MLSRSMNLPAVIQEALGVGTSAPTPAVVPSDFNYRSLNAGLPLLLATTDCMEDLYNRTSLNGTKIKFCDGHIAELYANMENKTMSLANLNMNLGSMREISTQLEKTWTLMKSVKRTLQECDAALLIMEDTMEMVKSRRCQLEVQQIKDRMLKEERQRIFEEQFKNDLERFKESGQLETPVSHSVSPVNDLSEISLDQNEEELHAFNQFLESSGEHSIEEDDQDLSKCHDL
;
A
#
# COMPACT_ATOMS: atom_id res chain seq x y z
N MET A 1 12.04 -28.84 -36.96
CA MET A 1 12.27 -30.14 -37.63
C MET A 1 11.30 -30.25 -38.79
N LEU A 2 11.76 -30.05 -40.02
CA LEU A 2 10.98 -30.23 -41.25
C LEU A 2 11.74 -31.22 -42.13
N SER A 3 11.29 -32.48 -42.14
CA SER A 3 11.81 -33.52 -43.02
C SER A 3 11.34 -33.25 -44.45
N ARG A 4 12.08 -32.42 -45.20
CA ARG A 4 11.83 -32.25 -46.63
C ARG A 4 12.23 -33.54 -47.36
N SER A 5 11.23 -34.34 -47.68
CA SER A 5 11.31 -35.42 -48.66
C SER A 5 11.82 -34.86 -49.98
N MET A 6 13.05 -35.22 -50.36
CA MET A 6 13.57 -34.95 -51.69
C MET A 6 13.02 -36.00 -52.66
N ASN A 7 11.95 -35.64 -53.38
CA ASN A 7 11.57 -36.38 -54.59
C ASN A 7 12.69 -36.21 -55.62
N LEU A 8 13.40 -37.30 -55.94
CA LEU A 8 14.34 -37.30 -57.05
C LEU A 8 13.59 -37.06 -58.38
N PRO A 9 14.14 -36.25 -59.31
CA PRO A 9 13.57 -36.08 -60.64
C PRO A 9 13.52 -37.41 -61.41
N ALA A 10 12.38 -37.68 -62.07
CA ALA A 10 12.13 -38.90 -62.86
C ALA A 10 13.17 -39.18 -63.96
N VAL A 11 13.96 -38.18 -64.34
CA VAL A 11 14.99 -38.23 -65.40
C VAL A 11 16.13 -39.21 -65.07
N ILE A 12 16.40 -39.52 -63.80
CA ILE A 12 17.46 -40.47 -63.43
C ILE A 12 17.00 -41.93 -63.57
N GLN A 13 15.70 -42.21 -63.56
CA GLN A 13 15.19 -43.59 -63.70
C GLN A 13 15.29 -44.12 -65.14
N GLU A 14 15.31 -43.25 -66.15
CA GLU A 14 15.41 -43.66 -67.56
C GLU A 14 16.84 -44.05 -67.99
N ALA A 15 17.87 -43.52 -67.31
CA ALA A 15 19.27 -43.81 -67.62
C ALA A 15 19.76 -45.17 -67.08
N LEU A 16 19.02 -45.81 -66.16
CA LEU A 16 19.31 -47.14 -65.62
C LEU A 16 18.55 -48.26 -66.36
N GLY A 17 17.77 -47.93 -67.40
CA GLY A 17 17.17 -48.87 -68.33
C GLY A 17 18.24 -49.53 -69.20
N VAL A 18 18.97 -50.50 -68.64
CA VAL A 18 19.87 -51.40 -69.35
C VAL A 18 19.07 -52.13 -70.43
N GLY A 19 19.12 -51.61 -71.65
CA GLY A 19 18.60 -52.26 -72.84
C GLY A 19 19.36 -53.57 -73.09
N THR A 20 18.67 -54.68 -72.90
CA THR A 20 19.12 -56.02 -73.28
C THR A 20 18.99 -56.19 -74.80
N SER A 21 19.97 -55.68 -75.56
CA SER A 21 20.07 -56.00 -76.99
C SER A 21 20.73 -57.35 -77.20
N ALA A 22 20.07 -58.20 -78.01
CA ALA A 22 20.44 -59.57 -78.35
C ALA A 22 21.84 -59.72 -79.00
N PRO A 23 22.48 -60.90 -78.88
CA PRO A 23 23.83 -61.13 -79.40
C PRO A 23 23.80 -61.30 -80.93
N THR A 24 24.37 -60.34 -81.65
CA THR A 24 24.69 -60.45 -83.09
C THR A 24 25.93 -61.33 -83.31
N PRO A 25 25.95 -62.21 -84.33
CA PRO A 25 27.05 -63.13 -84.59
C PRO A 25 28.31 -62.42 -85.09
N ALA A 26 29.45 -62.81 -84.52
CA ALA A 26 30.76 -62.23 -84.77
C ALA A 26 31.28 -62.56 -86.18
N VAL A 27 31.40 -61.54 -87.02
CA VAL A 27 32.25 -61.56 -88.21
C VAL A 27 33.66 -61.19 -87.77
N VAL A 28 34.64 -62.05 -88.04
CA VAL A 28 36.07 -61.84 -87.73
C VAL A 28 36.73 -61.10 -88.89
N PRO A 29 37.17 -59.84 -88.74
CA PRO A 29 37.99 -59.17 -89.74
C PRO A 29 39.46 -59.44 -89.45
N SER A 30 40.13 -60.11 -90.37
CA SER A 30 41.58 -60.28 -90.40
C SER A 30 42.22 -59.00 -90.91
N ASP A 31 42.58 -58.09 -90.00
CA ASP A 31 43.72 -57.17 -90.08
C ASP A 31 43.82 -56.38 -88.76
N PHE A 32 44.70 -56.83 -87.86
CA PHE A 32 44.87 -56.26 -86.52
C PHE A 32 45.62 -54.91 -86.60
N ASN A 33 44.87 -53.82 -86.61
CA ASN A 33 45.41 -52.47 -86.51
C ASN A 33 45.66 -52.09 -85.03
N TYR A 34 46.91 -52.22 -84.58
CA TYR A 34 47.36 -51.86 -83.23
C TYR A 34 47.10 -50.39 -82.83
N ARG A 35 46.82 -49.48 -83.76
CA ARG A 35 46.37 -48.11 -83.43
C ARG A 35 44.97 -48.08 -82.79
N SER A 36 44.14 -49.10 -83.01
CA SER A 36 42.79 -49.18 -82.45
C SER A 36 42.77 -49.62 -80.99
N LEU A 37 43.81 -50.28 -80.47
CA LEU A 37 43.85 -50.74 -79.07
C LEU A 37 44.01 -49.60 -78.07
N ASN A 38 44.61 -48.48 -78.49
CA ASN A 38 44.86 -47.32 -77.61
C ASN A 38 43.85 -46.18 -77.79
N ALA A 39 42.88 -46.31 -78.69
CA ALA A 39 41.90 -45.25 -78.97
C ALA A 39 41.01 -44.90 -77.77
N GLY A 40 40.85 -45.82 -76.81
CA GLY A 40 40.08 -45.59 -75.58
C GLY A 40 40.88 -44.96 -74.43
N LEU A 41 42.21 -44.99 -74.46
CA LEU A 41 43.05 -44.49 -73.36
C LEU A 41 42.92 -42.97 -73.15
N PRO A 42 42.97 -42.12 -74.20
CA PRO A 42 42.75 -40.68 -74.03
C PRO A 42 41.37 -40.35 -73.46
N LEU A 43 40.34 -41.11 -73.85
CA LEU A 43 39.00 -40.96 -73.30
C LEU A 43 38.98 -41.32 -71.81
N LEU A 44 39.60 -42.44 -71.42
CA LEU A 44 39.66 -42.87 -70.03
C LEU A 44 40.38 -41.85 -69.14
N LEU A 45 41.50 -41.31 -69.62
CA LEU A 45 42.22 -40.23 -68.93
C LEU A 45 41.37 -38.98 -68.80
N ALA A 46 40.75 -38.52 -69.89
CA ALA A 46 39.86 -37.35 -69.85
C ALA A 46 38.65 -37.56 -68.91
N THR A 47 38.09 -38.77 -68.86
CA THR A 47 37.03 -39.10 -67.89
C THR A 47 37.55 -39.12 -66.47
N THR A 48 38.79 -39.55 -66.24
CA THR A 48 39.43 -39.56 -64.91
C THR A 48 39.65 -38.13 -64.41
N ASP A 49 40.22 -37.26 -65.25
CA ASP A 49 40.44 -35.86 -64.93
C ASP A 49 39.12 -35.12 -64.63
N CYS A 50 38.08 -35.40 -65.42
CA CYS A 50 36.74 -34.84 -65.21
C CYS A 50 36.13 -35.30 -63.88
N MET A 51 36.29 -36.59 -63.54
CA MET A 51 35.83 -37.12 -62.25
C MET A 51 36.59 -36.50 -61.07
N GLU A 52 37.90 -36.26 -61.22
CA GLU A 52 38.71 -35.61 -60.20
C GLU A 52 38.29 -34.14 -59.98
N ASP A 53 38.08 -33.35 -61.04
CA ASP A 53 37.54 -31.98 -60.93
C ASP A 53 36.16 -31.97 -60.26
N LEU A 54 35.27 -32.89 -60.64
CA LEU A 54 33.95 -33.02 -60.03
C LEU A 54 34.06 -33.36 -58.53
N TYR A 55 34.95 -34.27 -58.16
CA TYR A 55 35.22 -34.61 -56.76
C TYR A 55 35.74 -33.40 -55.97
N ASN A 56 36.71 -32.68 -56.52
CA ASN A 56 37.31 -31.50 -55.90
C ASN A 56 36.28 -30.39 -55.69
N ARG A 57 35.43 -30.11 -56.69
CA ARG A 57 34.32 -29.15 -56.58
C ARG A 57 33.30 -29.59 -55.54
N THR A 58 32.96 -30.88 -55.49
CA THR A 58 32.02 -31.43 -54.50
C THR A 58 32.57 -31.29 -53.09
N SER A 59 33.85 -31.58 -52.89
CA SER A 59 34.56 -31.43 -51.62
C SER A 59 34.56 -29.96 -51.16
N LEU A 60 34.93 -29.02 -52.06
CA LEU A 60 34.90 -27.59 -51.77
C LEU A 60 33.49 -27.06 -51.47
N ASN A 61 32.48 -27.55 -52.19
CA ASN A 61 31.10 -27.20 -51.88
C ASN A 61 30.69 -27.73 -50.51
N GLY A 62 31.12 -28.95 -50.15
CA GLY A 62 30.91 -29.52 -48.83
C GLY A 62 31.50 -28.66 -47.71
N THR A 63 32.71 -28.11 -47.89
CA THR A 63 33.32 -27.22 -46.89
C THR A 63 32.59 -25.88 -46.80
N LYS A 64 32.18 -25.30 -47.93
CA LYS A 64 31.37 -24.06 -47.96
C LYS A 64 30.01 -24.23 -47.29
N ILE A 65 29.34 -25.37 -47.51
CA ILE A 65 28.06 -25.69 -46.85
C ILE A 65 28.26 -25.76 -45.34
N LYS A 66 29.27 -26.50 -44.86
CA LYS A 66 29.59 -26.58 -43.42
C LYS A 66 29.87 -25.21 -42.80
N PHE A 67 30.56 -24.35 -43.53
CA PHE A 67 30.83 -22.97 -43.10
C PHE A 67 29.52 -22.16 -42.98
N CYS A 68 28.63 -22.25 -43.98
CA CYS A 68 27.33 -21.59 -43.93
C CYS A 68 26.45 -22.13 -42.78
N ASP A 69 26.43 -23.45 -42.57
CA ASP A 69 25.69 -24.09 -41.48
C ASP A 69 26.18 -23.61 -40.10
N GLY A 70 27.50 -23.42 -39.94
CA GLY A 70 28.09 -22.84 -38.75
C GLY A 70 27.57 -21.44 -38.45
N HIS A 71 27.56 -20.55 -39.46
CA HIS A 71 27.01 -19.21 -39.31
C HIS A 71 25.51 -19.19 -39.03
N ILE A 72 24.75 -20.10 -39.66
CA ILE A 72 23.31 -20.24 -39.40
C ILE A 72 23.08 -20.66 -37.94
N ALA A 73 23.82 -21.65 -37.44
CA ALA A 73 23.72 -22.09 -36.05
C ALA A 73 24.08 -20.99 -35.05
N GLU A 74 25.16 -20.24 -35.31
CA GLU A 74 25.56 -19.08 -34.50
C GLU A 74 24.47 -18.00 -34.47
N LEU A 75 23.87 -17.69 -35.64
CA LEU A 75 22.79 -16.73 -35.73
C LEU A 75 21.56 -17.17 -34.92
N TYR A 76 21.19 -18.46 -34.98
CA TYR A 76 20.09 -19.00 -34.17
C TYR A 76 20.36 -18.90 -32.68
N ALA A 77 21.56 -19.28 -32.22
CA ALA A 77 21.95 -19.16 -30.82
C ALA A 77 21.91 -17.71 -30.33
N ASN A 78 22.38 -16.77 -31.16
CA ASN A 78 22.31 -15.33 -30.86
C ASN A 78 20.85 -14.84 -30.74
N MET A 79 19.99 -15.23 -31.68
CA MET A 79 18.57 -14.87 -31.66
C MET A 79 17.84 -15.45 -30.44
N GLU A 80 18.16 -16.67 -30.04
CA GLU A 80 17.62 -17.30 -28.82
C GLU A 80 18.05 -16.53 -27.57
N ASN A 81 19.35 -16.21 -27.44
CA ASN A 81 19.86 -15.39 -26.34
C ASN A 81 19.19 -14.02 -26.25
N LYS A 82 18.97 -13.36 -27.39
CA LYS A 82 18.25 -12.08 -27.46
C LYS A 82 16.79 -12.23 -27.04
N THR A 83 16.13 -13.31 -27.45
CA THR A 83 14.74 -13.59 -27.08
C THR A 83 14.61 -13.81 -25.56
N MET A 84 15.52 -14.57 -24.96
CA MET A 84 15.58 -14.73 -23.50
C MET A 84 15.83 -13.39 -22.78
N SER A 85 16.74 -12.57 -23.31
CA SER A 85 17.02 -11.24 -22.75
C SER A 85 15.80 -10.31 -22.81
N LEU A 86 15.05 -10.34 -23.92
CA LEU A 86 13.79 -9.60 -24.06
C LEU A 86 12.71 -10.10 -23.08
N ALA A 87 12.62 -11.41 -22.87
CA ALA A 87 11.69 -11.98 -21.89
C ALA A 87 12.01 -11.50 -20.46
N ASN A 88 13.30 -11.50 -20.09
CA ASN A 88 13.75 -10.98 -18.80
C ASN A 88 13.45 -9.48 -18.64
N LEU A 89 13.72 -8.68 -19.68
CA LEU A 89 13.39 -7.25 -19.67
C LEU A 89 11.87 -7.04 -19.49
N ASN A 90 11.04 -7.84 -20.16
CA ASN A 90 9.59 -7.76 -20.04
C ASN A 90 9.11 -8.10 -18.62
N MET A 91 9.70 -9.11 -17.97
CA MET A 91 9.41 -9.41 -16.56
C MET A 91 9.80 -8.25 -15.64
N ASN A 92 10.97 -7.63 -15.86
CA ASN A 92 11.42 -6.47 -15.09
C ASN A 92 10.52 -5.25 -15.30
N LEU A 93 10.02 -5.03 -16.52
CA LEU A 93 9.02 -3.97 -16.77
C LEU A 93 7.70 -4.27 -16.04
N GLY A 94 7.32 -5.54 -15.93
CA GLY A 94 6.18 -5.98 -15.14
C GLY A 94 6.35 -5.65 -13.64
N SER A 95 7.49 -5.99 -13.04
CA SER A 95 7.77 -5.68 -11.63
C SER A 95 7.87 -4.17 -11.37
N MET A 96 8.41 -3.39 -12.31
CA MET A 96 8.45 -1.93 -12.21
C MET A 96 7.04 -1.32 -12.15
N ARG A 97 6.07 -1.86 -12.90
CA ARG A 97 4.66 -1.42 -12.81
C ARG A 97 4.09 -1.72 -11.43
N GLU A 98 4.35 -2.89 -10.87
CA GLU A 98 3.88 -3.24 -9.52
C GLU A 98 4.48 -2.34 -8.43
N ILE A 99 5.78 -2.04 -8.52
CA ILE A 99 6.41 -1.07 -7.62
C ILE A 99 5.75 0.31 -7.77
N SER A 100 5.42 0.73 -9.00
CA SER A 100 4.74 2.00 -9.24
C SER A 100 3.32 2.04 -8.65
N THR A 101 2.56 0.93 -8.68
CA THR A 101 1.23 0.89 -8.06
C THR A 101 1.33 0.92 -6.54
N GLN A 102 2.31 0.24 -5.96
CA GLN A 102 2.57 0.26 -4.52
C GLN A 102 3.01 1.65 -4.04
N LEU A 103 3.83 2.35 -4.81
CA LEU A 103 4.23 3.73 -4.53
C LEU A 103 3.03 4.69 -4.49
N GLU A 104 2.09 4.55 -5.42
CA GLU A 104 0.88 5.39 -5.40
C GLU A 104 -0.01 5.07 -4.19
N LYS A 105 -0.14 3.80 -3.81
CA LYS A 105 -0.87 3.41 -2.59
C LYS A 105 -0.26 4.03 -1.34
N THR A 106 1.06 3.91 -1.15
CA THR A 106 1.73 4.49 0.03
C THR A 106 1.65 6.02 0.03
N TRP A 107 1.70 6.65 -1.14
CA TRP A 107 1.48 8.09 -1.30
C TRP A 107 0.08 8.53 -0.85
N THR A 108 -0.97 7.80 -1.24
CA THR A 108 -2.34 8.08 -0.77
C THR A 108 -2.50 7.90 0.74
N LEU A 109 -1.87 6.86 1.32
CA LEU A 109 -1.87 6.63 2.76
C LEU A 109 -1.17 7.79 3.50
N MET A 110 0.00 8.23 3.01
CA MET A 110 0.74 9.35 3.56
C MET A 110 -0.09 10.65 3.55
N LYS A 111 -0.85 10.91 2.49
CA LYS A 111 -1.79 12.04 2.44
C LYS A 111 -2.89 11.93 3.51
N SER A 112 -3.40 10.73 3.77
CA SER A 112 -4.39 10.49 4.82
C SER A 112 -3.81 10.76 6.21
N VAL A 113 -2.62 10.22 6.51
CA VAL A 113 -1.92 10.46 7.79
C VAL A 113 -1.64 11.95 8.01
N LYS A 114 -1.23 12.66 6.95
CA LYS A 114 -1.03 14.10 7.03
C LYS A 114 -2.32 14.84 7.41
N ARG A 115 -3.47 14.42 6.86
CA ARG A 115 -4.77 15.03 7.18
C ARG A 115 -5.14 14.76 8.64
N THR A 116 -5.02 13.53 9.13
CA THR A 116 -5.34 13.20 10.52
C THR A 116 -4.44 13.93 11.51
N LEU A 117 -3.16 14.14 11.18
CA LEU A 117 -2.28 14.96 12.00
C LEU A 117 -2.74 16.42 12.06
N GLN A 118 -3.18 17.00 10.95
CA GLN A 118 -3.73 18.35 10.93
C GLN A 118 -5.03 18.46 11.74
N GLU A 119 -5.87 17.43 11.74
CA GLU A 119 -7.06 17.34 12.58
C GLU A 119 -6.70 17.25 14.07
N CYS A 120 -5.68 16.47 14.43
CA CYS A 120 -5.14 16.41 15.80
C CYS A 120 -4.58 17.76 16.27
N ASP A 121 -3.81 18.46 15.42
CA ASP A 121 -3.26 19.79 15.74
C ASP A 121 -4.38 20.80 16.02
N ALA A 122 -5.45 20.76 15.22
CA ALA A 122 -6.64 21.61 15.45
C ALA A 122 -7.37 21.25 16.75
N ALA A 123 -7.49 19.96 17.07
CA ALA A 123 -8.12 19.51 18.32
C ALA A 123 -7.29 19.91 19.56
N LEU A 124 -5.96 19.84 19.47
CA LEU A 124 -5.07 20.29 20.54
C LEU A 124 -5.23 21.79 20.82
N LEU A 125 -5.35 22.61 19.78
CA LEU A 125 -5.58 24.06 19.94
C LEU A 125 -6.91 24.34 20.68
N ILE A 126 -7.99 23.64 20.32
CA ILE A 126 -9.28 23.77 21.01
C ILE A 126 -9.17 23.33 22.49
N MET A 127 -8.42 22.26 22.75
CA MET A 127 -8.19 21.79 24.12
C MET A 127 -7.41 22.81 24.96
N GLU A 128 -6.40 23.47 24.38
CA GLU A 128 -5.64 24.53 25.04
C GLU A 128 -6.54 25.73 25.40
N ASP A 129 -7.35 26.20 24.46
CA ASP A 129 -8.31 27.29 24.67
C ASP A 129 -9.33 26.96 25.77
N THR A 130 -9.89 25.75 25.75
CA THR A 130 -10.88 25.31 26.75
C THR A 130 -10.25 25.13 28.13
N MET A 131 -9.00 24.65 28.21
CA MET A 131 -8.25 24.55 29.46
C MET A 131 -7.97 25.94 30.05
N GLU A 132 -7.56 26.91 29.23
CA GLU A 132 -7.36 28.30 29.67
C GLU A 132 -8.67 28.93 30.16
N MET A 133 -9.77 28.69 29.46
CA MET A 133 -11.10 29.15 29.86
C MET A 133 -11.51 28.57 31.23
N VAL A 134 -11.34 27.27 31.44
CA VAL A 134 -11.64 26.61 32.73
C VAL A 134 -10.76 27.17 33.84
N LYS A 135 -9.47 27.38 33.59
CA LYS A 135 -8.54 27.97 34.56
C LYS A 135 -8.96 29.38 34.96
N SER A 136 -9.32 30.22 34.00
CA SER A 136 -9.80 31.59 34.25
C SER A 136 -11.08 31.60 35.09
N ARG A 137 -12.07 30.76 34.75
CA ARG A 137 -13.31 30.61 35.53
C ARG A 137 -13.04 30.16 36.96
N ARG A 138 -12.13 29.18 37.15
CA ARG A 138 -11.75 28.71 38.49
C ARG A 138 -11.14 29.84 39.33
N CYS A 139 -10.21 30.61 38.77
CA CYS A 139 -9.63 31.75 39.48
C CYS A 139 -10.69 32.82 39.84
N GLN A 140 -11.65 33.09 38.95
CA GLN A 140 -12.75 34.01 39.23
C GLN A 140 -13.63 33.53 40.39
N LEU A 141 -13.99 32.24 40.38
CA LEU A 141 -14.76 31.62 41.47
C LEU A 141 -14.00 31.66 42.80
N GLU A 142 -12.70 31.36 42.81
CA GLU A 142 -11.87 31.44 44.01
C GLU A 142 -11.83 32.88 44.58
N VAL A 143 -11.67 33.89 43.73
CA VAL A 143 -11.73 35.31 44.14
C VAL A 143 -13.10 35.68 44.69
N GLN A 144 -14.18 35.21 44.06
CA GLN A 144 -15.55 35.48 44.52
C GLN A 144 -15.80 34.83 45.89
N GLN A 145 -15.39 33.58 46.09
CA GLN A 145 -15.52 32.88 47.36
C GLN A 145 -14.76 33.59 48.50
N ILE A 146 -13.57 34.12 48.22
CA ILE A 146 -12.80 34.91 49.20
C ILE A 146 -13.57 36.19 49.56
N LYS A 147 -14.09 36.92 48.56
CA LYS A 147 -14.90 38.13 48.80
C LYS A 147 -16.14 37.83 49.63
N ASP A 148 -16.85 36.76 49.31
CA ASP A 148 -18.05 36.34 50.04
C ASP A 148 -17.73 35.97 51.49
N ARG A 149 -16.59 35.31 51.72
CA ARG A 149 -16.10 35.00 53.07
C ARG A 149 -15.79 36.28 53.85
N MET A 150 -15.04 37.20 53.27
CA MET A 150 -14.72 38.48 53.91
C MET A 150 -15.97 39.29 54.23
N LEU A 151 -16.95 39.34 53.31
CA LEU A 151 -18.22 40.03 53.53
C LEU A 151 -19.03 39.39 54.68
N LYS A 152 -19.01 38.05 54.80
CA LYS A 152 -19.66 37.34 55.90
C LYS A 152 -18.97 37.64 57.24
N GLU A 153 -17.65 37.60 57.28
CA GLU A 153 -16.84 37.91 58.46
C GLU A 153 -17.04 39.37 58.92
N GLU A 154 -17.06 40.32 57.99
CA GLU A 154 -17.29 41.73 58.32
C GLU A 154 -18.69 41.96 58.88
N ARG A 155 -19.73 41.39 58.24
CA ARG A 155 -21.10 41.44 58.76
C ARG A 155 -21.18 40.85 60.16
N GLN A 156 -20.56 39.69 60.38
CA GLN A 156 -20.54 39.05 61.69
C GLN A 156 -19.86 39.96 62.74
N ARG A 157 -18.71 40.58 62.41
CA ARG A 157 -18.02 41.51 63.32
C ARG A 157 -18.90 42.70 63.70
N ILE A 158 -19.57 43.31 62.71
CA ILE A 158 -20.50 44.43 62.94
C ILE A 158 -21.65 43.99 63.86
N PHE A 159 -22.23 42.80 63.63
CA PHE A 159 -23.29 42.26 64.50
C PHE A 159 -22.80 42.00 65.93
N GLU A 160 -21.61 41.41 66.09
CA GLU A 160 -21.00 41.15 67.41
C GLU A 160 -20.71 42.44 68.17
N GLU A 161 -20.19 43.46 67.49
CA GLU A 161 -19.92 44.79 68.08
C GLU A 161 -21.23 45.48 68.49
N GLN A 162 -22.24 45.47 67.62
CA GLN A 162 -23.54 46.06 67.91
C GLN A 162 -24.22 45.34 69.09
N PHE A 163 -24.20 44.01 69.09
CA PHE A 163 -24.75 43.20 70.18
C PHE A 163 -24.07 43.50 71.52
N LYS A 164 -22.74 43.69 71.52
CA LYS A 164 -21.99 44.07 72.72
C LYS A 164 -22.40 45.46 73.22
N ASN A 165 -22.53 46.43 72.33
CA ASN A 165 -22.98 47.79 72.68
C ASN A 165 -24.40 47.77 73.27
N ASP A 166 -25.31 47.00 72.68
CA ASP A 166 -26.68 46.84 73.17
C ASP A 166 -26.71 46.18 74.56
N LEU A 167 -25.84 45.19 74.79
CA LEU A 167 -25.70 44.54 76.09
C LEU A 167 -25.16 45.50 77.17
N GLU A 168 -24.23 46.40 76.81
CA GLU A 168 -23.73 47.43 77.71
C GLU A 168 -24.83 48.46 78.06
N ARG A 169 -25.55 48.97 77.05
CA ARG A 169 -26.71 49.85 77.27
C ARG A 169 -27.79 49.23 78.16
N PHE A 170 -28.06 47.94 77.96
CA PHE A 170 -29.02 47.21 78.78
C PHE A 170 -28.57 47.14 80.25
N LYS A 171 -27.28 46.91 80.51
CA LYS A 171 -26.74 46.89 81.87
C LYS A 171 -26.85 48.25 82.56
N GLU A 172 -26.71 49.35 81.81
CA GLU A 172 -26.78 50.71 82.35
C GLU A 172 -28.22 51.18 82.60
N SER A 173 -29.14 50.90 81.67
CA SER A 173 -30.51 51.43 81.70
C SER A 173 -31.56 50.45 82.26
N GLY A 174 -31.25 49.14 82.27
CA GLY A 174 -32.20 48.07 82.62
C GLY A 174 -33.32 47.86 81.58
N GLN A 175 -33.29 48.55 80.45
CA GLN A 175 -34.28 48.44 79.37
C GLN A 175 -33.59 48.01 78.08
N LEU A 176 -34.14 47.00 77.42
CA LEU A 176 -33.69 46.58 76.10
C LEU A 176 -34.39 47.49 75.09
N GLU A 177 -33.63 48.23 74.28
CA GLU A 177 -34.19 48.86 73.08
C GLU A 177 -34.64 47.70 72.17
N THR A 178 -35.93 47.37 72.23
CA THR A 178 -36.52 46.50 71.24
C THR A 178 -36.42 47.27 69.93
N PRO A 179 -35.81 46.69 68.87
CA PRO A 179 -35.83 47.35 67.59
C PRO A 179 -37.29 47.70 67.31
N VAL A 180 -37.54 48.98 67.02
CA VAL A 180 -38.89 49.48 66.73
C VAL A 180 -39.36 48.66 65.54
N SER A 181 -40.10 47.60 65.84
CA SER A 181 -40.83 46.86 64.85
C SER A 181 -41.80 47.89 64.33
N HIS A 182 -41.53 48.44 63.15
CA HIS A 182 -42.53 49.15 62.38
C HIS A 182 -43.56 48.10 61.96
N SER A 183 -44.32 47.62 62.95
CA SER A 183 -45.53 46.83 62.81
C SER A 183 -46.64 47.78 62.37
N VAL A 184 -46.49 48.30 61.16
CA VAL A 184 -47.62 48.73 60.36
C VAL A 184 -47.83 47.65 59.31
N SER A 185 -48.63 46.64 59.68
CA SER A 185 -49.30 45.68 58.79
C SER A 185 -48.48 44.48 58.25
N PRO A 186 -49.15 43.40 57.80
CA PRO A 186 -49.34 42.22 58.64
C PRO A 186 -48.66 40.98 58.05
N VAL A 187 -48.25 40.05 58.93
CA VAL A 187 -47.93 38.64 58.59
C VAL A 187 -46.96 38.49 57.41
N ASN A 188 -45.66 38.53 57.68
CA ASN A 188 -44.71 37.79 56.84
C ASN A 188 -44.99 36.30 57.06
N ASP A 189 -45.99 35.83 56.33
CA ASP A 189 -46.26 34.43 56.11
C ASP A 189 -44.99 33.85 55.48
N LEU A 190 -44.45 32.79 56.05
CA LEU A 190 -43.29 32.10 55.48
C LEU A 190 -43.62 31.47 54.12
N SER A 191 -44.87 31.58 53.65
CA SER A 191 -45.29 31.31 52.27
C SER A 191 -44.70 32.26 51.22
N GLU A 192 -44.16 33.43 51.62
CA GLU A 192 -43.52 34.40 50.71
C GLU A 192 -41.99 34.22 50.61
N ILE A 193 -41.41 33.27 51.34
CA ILE A 193 -40.14 32.69 50.88
C ILE A 193 -40.51 31.85 49.66
N SER A 194 -40.48 32.48 48.47
CA SER A 194 -40.51 31.77 47.19
C SER A 194 -39.33 30.80 47.17
N LEU A 195 -39.56 29.60 47.66
CA LEU A 195 -38.95 28.38 47.14
C LEU A 195 -39.57 28.09 45.78
N ASP A 196 -39.64 29.11 44.91
CA ASP A 196 -39.78 28.91 43.48
C ASP A 196 -38.43 28.31 43.07
N GLN A 197 -38.30 27.02 43.37
CA GLN A 197 -37.36 26.14 42.72
C GLN A 197 -37.64 26.36 41.25
N ASN A 198 -36.76 27.13 40.62
CA ASN A 198 -36.80 27.34 39.18
C ASN A 198 -36.93 25.93 38.58
N GLU A 199 -37.93 25.68 37.72
CA GLU A 199 -38.09 24.36 37.09
C GLU A 199 -36.77 23.89 36.46
N GLU A 200 -35.95 24.86 36.04
CA GLU A 200 -34.59 24.70 35.55
C GLU A 200 -33.59 24.17 36.60
N GLU A 201 -33.66 24.64 37.86
CA GLU A 201 -32.84 24.14 38.97
C GLU A 201 -33.31 22.75 39.44
N LEU A 202 -34.62 22.51 39.46
CA LEU A 202 -35.17 21.20 39.79
C LEU A 202 -34.84 20.17 38.69
N HIS A 203 -34.87 20.59 37.42
CA HIS A 203 -34.45 19.77 36.28
C HIS A 203 -32.94 19.50 36.30
N ALA A 204 -32.12 20.50 36.63
CA ALA A 204 -30.67 20.30 36.79
C ALA A 204 -30.34 19.36 37.95
N PHE A 205 -31.08 19.44 39.06
CA PHE A 205 -30.93 18.54 40.20
C PHE A 205 -31.38 17.10 39.88
N ASN A 206 -32.50 16.92 39.17
CA ASN A 206 -32.95 15.61 38.70
C ASN A 206 -31.97 15.00 37.69
N GLN A 207 -31.47 15.80 36.74
CA GLN A 207 -30.44 15.36 35.78
C GLN A 207 -29.14 14.96 36.49
N PHE A 208 -28.74 15.69 37.55
CA PHE A 208 -27.60 15.32 38.37
C PHE A 208 -27.82 13.96 39.06
N LEU A 209 -28.97 13.74 39.69
CA LEU A 209 -29.30 12.47 40.33
C LEU A 209 -29.31 11.30 39.34
N GLU A 210 -29.88 11.48 38.15
CA GLU A 210 -29.88 10.48 37.08
C GLU A 210 -28.46 10.19 36.56
N SER A 211 -27.63 11.23 36.37
CA SER A 211 -26.24 11.06 35.94
C SER A 211 -25.33 10.38 36.98
N SER A 212 -25.72 10.45 38.26
CA SER A 212 -25.01 9.80 39.37
C SER A 212 -25.55 8.41 39.71
N GLY A 213 -26.71 8.02 39.15
CA GLY A 213 -27.44 6.79 39.46
C GLY A 213 -27.19 5.63 38.49
N GLU A 214 -26.64 5.88 37.30
CA GLU A 214 -26.30 4.84 36.32
C GLU A 214 -24.78 4.74 36.11
N HIS A 215 -24.08 4.32 37.17
CA HIS A 215 -22.89 3.52 36.99
C HIS A 215 -23.28 2.07 37.27
N SER A 216 -24.00 1.48 36.32
CA SER A 216 -23.98 0.04 36.13
C SER A 216 -22.51 -0.30 35.90
N ILE A 217 -21.87 -0.80 36.95
CA ILE A 217 -20.59 -1.50 36.85
C ILE A 217 -20.91 -2.77 36.05
N GLU A 218 -20.97 -2.64 34.73
CA GLU A 218 -20.74 -3.76 33.85
C GLU A 218 -19.25 -4.05 33.97
N GLU A 219 -18.96 -5.07 34.77
CA GLU A 219 -17.68 -5.75 34.86
C GLU A 219 -17.30 -6.27 33.46
N ASP A 220 -16.65 -5.43 32.66
CA ASP A 220 -15.86 -5.89 31.53
C ASP A 220 -14.50 -6.39 32.05
N ASP A 221 -14.57 -7.53 32.72
CA ASP A 221 -13.50 -8.52 32.75
C ASP A 221 -13.27 -9.00 31.31
N GLN A 222 -12.41 -8.30 30.55
CA GLN A 222 -11.84 -8.85 29.33
C GLN A 222 -10.40 -8.37 29.11
N ASP A 223 -9.50 -9.15 29.70
CA ASP A 223 -8.49 -9.88 28.93
C ASP A 223 -7.49 -9.03 28.10
N LEU A 224 -6.50 -8.44 28.77
CA LEU A 224 -5.23 -8.06 28.14
C LEU A 224 -4.02 -8.48 28.99
N SER A 225 -4.00 -9.77 29.37
CA SER A 225 -2.74 -10.47 29.55
C SER A 225 -2.34 -11.08 28.19
N LYS A 226 -1.40 -10.44 27.48
CA LYS A 226 -0.47 -11.01 26.49
C LYS A 226 0.11 -9.92 25.59
N CYS A 227 1.34 -9.52 25.88
CA CYS A 227 2.40 -9.28 24.88
C CYS A 227 3.70 -9.14 25.70
N HIS A 228 4.33 -10.26 26.09
CA HIS A 228 5.40 -10.94 25.35
C HIS A 228 6.60 -10.02 25.08
N ASP A 229 7.62 -10.22 25.91
CA ASP A 229 9.05 -10.22 25.64
C ASP A 229 9.58 -9.44 24.43
N LEU A 230 10.39 -8.42 24.73
CA LEU A 230 11.61 -8.08 24.00
C LEU A 230 12.77 -7.97 24.98
#